data_AF-A0A1G6HJJ7-F1
#
_entry.id   AF-A0A1G6HJJ7-F1
#
_cell.length_a   1.000
_cell.length_b   1.000
_cell.length_c   1.000
_cell.angle_alpha   90.00
_cell.angle_beta   90.00
_cell.angle_gamma   90.00
#
_symmetry.space_group_name_H-M   'P 1'
#
loop_
_entity.id
_entity.type
_entity.pdbx_description
1 polymer ?
#
loop_
_entity_poly.entity_id
_entity_poly.type
_entity_poly.pdbx_seq_one_letter_code
_entity_poly.pdbx_strand_id
1 'polypeptide(L)'
;MDIEKLLKKRQLNVQEQNFISKHRIYQEALYWRKQGVPELLREIAIQHHIDVEHSIFLEYEQDSLGGSTDEGIILTPDYQFYEFDIDFNPDRTALLQVYVFRNITDRYEVNAHQRGKGATWGSLAIDVLNELNQQTNSEE
;
A
#
# COMPACT_ATOMS: atom_id res chain seq x y z
N MET A 1 -20.74 -4.95 -6.59
CA MET A 1 -20.47 -6.41 -6.66
C MET A 1 -20.39 -6.94 -5.24
N ASP A 2 -20.79 -8.18 -5.01
CA ASP A 2 -20.78 -8.82 -3.69
C ASP A 2 -19.44 -9.57 -3.51
N ILE A 3 -18.56 -9.01 -2.67
CA ILE A 3 -17.19 -9.53 -2.49
C ILE A 3 -17.18 -10.96 -1.94
N GLU A 4 -18.12 -11.31 -1.05
CA GLU A 4 -18.19 -12.65 -0.46
C GLU A 4 -18.56 -13.72 -1.50
N LYS A 5 -19.42 -13.37 -2.46
CA LYS A 5 -19.77 -14.26 -3.57
C LYS A 5 -18.61 -14.43 -4.54
N LEU A 6 -17.85 -13.36 -4.81
CA LEU A 6 -16.70 -13.41 -5.70
C LEU A 6 -15.55 -14.25 -5.11
N LEU A 7 -15.26 -14.11 -3.81
CA LEU A 7 -14.22 -14.90 -3.13
C LEU A 7 -14.49 -16.41 -3.16
N LYS A 8 -15.76 -16.83 -3.26
CA LYS A 8 -16.17 -18.25 -3.33
C LYS A 8 -16.20 -18.80 -4.76
N LYS A 9 -16.02 -17.97 -5.78
CA LYS A 9 -16.15 -18.36 -7.19
C LYS A 9 -14.84 -18.96 -7.70
N ARG A 10 -14.91 -20.16 -8.28
CA ARG A 10 -13.73 -20.89 -8.80
C ARG A 10 -13.09 -20.25 -10.04
N GLN A 11 -13.89 -19.58 -10.88
CA GLN A 11 -13.39 -18.90 -12.08
C GLN A 11 -13.89 -17.46 -12.09
N LEU A 12 -12.94 -16.53 -12.06
CA LEU A 12 -13.18 -15.10 -12.06
C LEU A 12 -12.83 -14.52 -13.43
N ASN A 13 -13.70 -13.70 -13.97
CA ASN A 13 -13.35 -12.88 -15.13
C ASN A 13 -12.42 -11.73 -14.72
N VAL A 14 -11.84 -11.04 -15.71
CA VAL A 14 -10.88 -9.95 -15.48
C VAL A 14 -11.45 -8.82 -14.61
N GLN A 15 -12.72 -8.46 -14.78
CA GLN A 15 -13.35 -7.40 -13.97
C GLN A 15 -13.52 -7.83 -12.51
N GLU A 16 -13.91 -9.09 -12.30
CA GLU A 16 -14.05 -9.69 -10.97
C GLU A 16 -12.69 -9.81 -10.26
N GLN A 17 -11.62 -10.17 -10.99
CA GLN A 17 -10.27 -10.18 -10.46
C GLN A 17 -9.81 -8.77 -10.05
N ASN A 18 -9.99 -7.76 -10.91
CA ASN A 18 -9.65 -6.38 -10.58
C ASN A 18 -10.43 -5.87 -9.37
N PHE A 19 -11.72 -6.23 -9.26
CA PHE A 19 -12.55 -5.86 -8.12
C PHE A 19 -12.02 -6.45 -6.82
N ILE A 20 -11.64 -7.73 -6.81
CA ILE A 20 -11.05 -8.37 -5.62
C ILE A 20 -9.70 -7.74 -5.28
N SER A 21 -8.82 -7.55 -6.27
CA SER A 21 -7.50 -6.96 -6.06
C SER A 21 -7.61 -5.54 -5.50
N LYS A 22 -8.43 -4.69 -6.11
CA LYS A 22 -8.70 -3.34 -5.62
C LYS A 22 -9.29 -3.36 -4.21
N HIS A 23 -10.22 -4.26 -3.93
CA HIS A 23 -10.80 -4.38 -2.59
C HIS A 23 -9.75 -4.77 -1.54
N ARG A 24 -8.81 -5.67 -1.85
CA ARG A 24 -7.71 -6.04 -0.94
C ARG A 24 -6.81 -4.85 -0.65
N ILE A 25 -6.34 -4.16 -1.69
CA ILE A 25 -5.53 -2.93 -1.59
C ILE A 25 -6.27 -1.91 -0.70
N TYR A 26 -7.57 -1.71 -0.95
CA TYR A 26 -8.39 -0.79 -0.17
C TYR A 26 -8.46 -1.16 1.31
N GLN A 27 -8.72 -2.44 1.65
CA GLN A 27 -8.82 -2.86 3.05
C GLN A 27 -7.50 -2.69 3.79
N GLU A 28 -6.38 -3.04 3.15
CA GLU A 28 -5.05 -2.88 3.72
C GLU A 28 -4.69 -1.41 3.92
N ALA A 29 -4.83 -0.59 2.87
CA ALA A 29 -4.56 0.85 2.93
C ALA A 29 -5.43 1.55 3.99
N LEU A 30 -6.71 1.19 4.07
CA LEU A 30 -7.62 1.73 5.07
C LEU A 30 -7.25 1.29 6.49
N TYR A 31 -6.79 0.06 6.68
CA TYR A 31 -6.32 -0.44 7.96
C TYR A 31 -5.15 0.39 8.47
N TRP A 32 -4.11 0.58 7.66
CA TRP A 32 -2.93 1.35 8.05
C TRP A 32 -3.21 2.83 8.22
N ARG A 33 -4.11 3.41 7.41
CA ARG A 33 -4.54 4.80 7.61
C ARG A 33 -5.30 4.99 8.93
N LYS A 34 -6.08 4.00 9.37
CA LYS A 34 -6.86 4.07 10.63
C LYS A 34 -6.05 3.73 11.87
N GLN A 35 -5.22 2.70 11.80
CA GLN A 35 -4.37 2.28 12.93
C GLN A 35 -3.15 3.20 13.09
N GLY A 36 -2.73 3.85 12.00
CA GLY A 36 -1.44 4.50 11.91
C GLY A 36 -0.32 3.50 11.64
N VAL A 37 0.79 4.01 11.11
CA VAL A 37 2.04 3.26 11.00
C VAL A 37 2.92 3.55 12.22
N PRO A 38 3.88 2.68 12.57
CA PRO A 38 4.82 2.95 13.66
C PRO A 38 5.52 4.30 13.51
N GLU A 39 5.68 5.02 14.63
CA GLU A 39 6.22 6.38 14.61
C GLU A 39 7.59 6.47 13.95
N LEU A 40 8.47 5.49 14.19
CA LEU A 40 9.80 5.47 13.55
C LEU A 40 9.71 5.34 12.03
N LEU A 41 8.78 4.54 11.51
CA LEU A 41 8.56 4.43 10.05
C LEU A 41 8.01 5.74 9.49
N ARG A 42 7.10 6.39 10.23
CA ARG A 42 6.57 7.72 9.89
C ARG A 42 7.67 8.77 9.83
N GLU A 43 8.55 8.80 10.83
CA GLU A 43 9.70 9.71 10.88
C GLU A 43 10.64 9.50 9.69
N ILE A 44 10.96 8.24 9.35
CA ILE A 44 11.80 7.91 8.18
C ILE A 44 11.12 8.39 6.90
N ALA A 45 9.83 8.13 6.71
CA ALA A 45 9.10 8.59 5.53
C ALA A 45 9.12 10.14 5.41
N ILE A 46 8.91 10.87 6.51
CA ILE A 46 8.98 12.33 6.55
C ILE A 46 10.39 12.84 6.19
N GLN A 47 11.45 12.19 6.69
CA GLN A 47 12.84 12.51 6.33
C GLN A 47 13.11 12.34 4.83
N HIS A 48 12.38 11.43 4.18
CA HIS A 48 12.40 11.23 2.73
C HIS A 48 11.38 12.09 1.96
N HIS A 49 10.81 13.12 2.60
CA HIS A 49 9.83 14.05 2.02
C HIS A 49 8.52 13.39 1.57
N ILE A 50 8.15 12.27 2.18
CA ILE A 50 6.88 11.59 1.91
C ILE A 50 5.78 12.17 2.81
N ASP A 51 4.66 12.54 2.19
CA ASP A 51 3.43 12.92 2.90
C ASP A 51 2.69 11.68 3.39
N VAL A 52 2.97 11.27 4.63
CA VAL A 52 2.42 10.05 5.23
C VAL A 52 0.90 10.07 5.33
N GLU A 53 0.30 11.24 5.58
CA GLU A 53 -1.15 11.37 5.79
C GLU A 53 -1.93 11.08 4.49
N HIS A 54 -1.40 11.58 3.37
CA HIS A 54 -2.03 11.40 2.07
C HIS A 54 -1.50 10.19 1.29
N SER A 55 -0.48 9.50 1.81
CA SER A 55 0.05 8.25 1.24
C SER A 55 -0.72 7.02 1.74
N ILE A 56 -0.59 5.90 1.03
CA ILE A 56 -1.07 4.59 1.50
C ILE A 56 0.10 3.62 1.62
N PHE A 57 0.01 2.73 2.62
CA PHE A 57 0.94 1.64 2.84
C PHE A 57 0.32 0.35 2.32
N LEU A 58 1.08 -0.38 1.51
CA LEU A 58 0.66 -1.56 0.75
C LEU A 58 1.69 -2.66 0.92
N GLU A 59 1.23 -3.91 0.93
CA GLU A 59 2.06 -5.08 1.21
C GLU A 59 2.91 -4.88 2.47
N TYR A 60 2.36 -4.17 3.47
CA TYR A 60 3.09 -3.79 4.67
C TYR A 60 3.00 -4.92 5.71
N GLU A 61 4.13 -5.58 5.92
CA GLU A 61 4.33 -6.63 6.91
C GLU A 61 5.21 -6.14 8.07
N GLN A 62 4.81 -6.49 9.29
CA GLN A 62 5.55 -6.22 10.52
C GLN A 62 6.08 -7.52 11.09
N ASP A 63 7.21 -7.44 11.80
CA ASP A 63 7.86 -8.57 12.45
C ASP A 63 8.19 -9.71 11.48
N SER A 64 8.59 -9.34 10.24
CA SER A 64 8.91 -10.31 9.19
C SER A 64 10.00 -11.27 9.66
N LEU A 65 9.83 -12.56 9.33
CA LEU A 65 10.70 -13.66 9.77
C LEU A 65 10.87 -13.80 11.30
N GLY A 66 9.95 -13.24 12.10
CA GLY A 66 9.98 -13.28 13.56
C GLY A 66 10.98 -12.33 14.20
N GLY A 67 11.51 -11.38 13.43
CA GLY A 67 12.33 -10.27 13.91
C GLY A 67 11.49 -9.04 14.26
N SER A 68 12.13 -7.87 14.32
CA SER A 68 11.46 -6.55 14.40
C SER A 68 11.70 -5.79 13.10
N THR A 69 11.49 -6.50 12.00
CA THR A 69 11.71 -6.04 10.63
C THR A 69 10.38 -5.68 10.00
N ASP A 70 10.35 -4.50 9.40
CA ASP A 70 9.20 -3.95 8.70
C ASP A 70 9.53 -3.81 7.23
N GLU A 71 8.68 -4.36 6.38
CA GLU A 71 8.84 -4.29 4.92
C GLU A 71 7.53 -3.96 4.23
N GLY A 72 7.61 -3.27 3.10
CA GLY A 72 6.43 -2.97 2.31
C GLY A 72 6.64 -1.85 1.29
N ILE A 73 5.51 -1.32 0.81
CA ILE A 73 5.47 -0.29 -0.23
C ILE A 73 4.67 0.91 0.25
N ILE A 74 5.20 2.11 0.01
CA ILE A 74 4.50 3.37 0.18
C ILE A 74 4.09 3.89 -1.20
N LEU A 75 2.80 4.14 -1.41
CA LEU A 75 2.32 4.87 -2.57
C LEU A 75 1.95 6.29 -2.15
N THR A 76 2.67 7.24 -2.73
CA THR A 76 2.60 8.67 -2.46
C THR A 76 1.51 9.39 -3.28
N PRO A 77 1.07 10.60 -2.87
CA PRO A 77 0.04 11.37 -3.58
C PRO A 77 0.39 11.76 -5.01
N ASP A 78 1.68 11.88 -5.33
CA ASP A 78 2.20 12.13 -6.68
C ASP A 78 2.45 10.83 -7.47
N TYR A 79 1.88 9.73 -6.99
CA TYR A 79 1.86 8.41 -7.63
C TYR A 79 3.25 7.76 -7.76
N GLN A 80 4.15 8.09 -6.84
CA GLN A 80 5.43 7.40 -6.71
C GLN A 80 5.35 6.25 -5.73
N PHE A 81 5.96 5.12 -6.10
CA PHE A 81 6.05 3.93 -5.26
C PHE A 81 7.43 3.87 -4.60
N TYR A 82 7.47 3.69 -3.29
CA TYR A 82 8.69 3.52 -2.50
C TYR A 82 8.68 2.16 -1.82
N GLU A 83 9.74 1.39 -2.02
CA GLU A 83 10.00 0.13 -1.32
C GLU A 83 10.77 0.45 -0.04
N PHE A 84 10.37 -0.17 1.08
CA PHE A 84 11.12 -0.10 2.32
C PHE A 84 11.32 -1.50 2.94
N ASP A 85 12.44 -1.64 3.62
CA ASP A 85 12.84 -2.80 4.43
C ASP A 85 13.75 -2.27 5.54
N ILE A 86 13.26 -2.32 6.78
CA ILE A 86 13.80 -1.60 7.92
C ILE A 86 13.79 -2.48 9.17
N ASP A 87 14.95 -2.59 9.82
CA ASP A 87 15.09 -3.23 11.12
C ASP A 87 14.98 -2.22 12.26
N PHE A 88 14.11 -2.56 13.21
CA PHE A 88 14.03 -1.91 14.52
C PHE A 88 14.64 -2.79 15.61
N ASN A 89 14.90 -2.20 16.77
CA ASN A 89 15.19 -2.98 17.96
C ASN A 89 13.93 -3.75 18.42
N PRO A 90 14.06 -4.81 19.25
CA PRO A 90 12.92 -5.60 19.71
C PRO A 90 11.78 -4.81 20.34
N ASP A 91 12.11 -3.69 21.00
CA ASP A 91 11.13 -2.81 21.65
C ASP A 91 10.52 -1.77 20.68
N ARG A 92 10.96 -1.76 19.41
CA ARG A 92 10.55 -0.83 18.33
C ARG A 92 10.65 0.66 18.73
N THR A 93 11.66 0.97 19.55
CA THR A 93 11.97 2.31 20.05
C THR A 93 13.17 2.95 19.36
N ALA A 94 13.95 2.17 18.59
CA ALA A 94 15.08 2.66 17.84
C ALA A 94 15.22 1.96 16.49
N LEU A 95 15.57 2.73 15.46
CA LEU A 95 16.04 2.23 14.18
C LEU A 95 17.40 1.55 14.35
N LEU A 96 17.54 0.31 13.91
CA LEU A 96 18.82 -0.38 13.83
C LEU A 96 19.43 -0.21 12.44
N GLN A 97 18.66 -0.49 11.38
CA GLN A 97 19.17 -0.49 10.02
C GLN A 97 18.07 -0.26 8.99
N VAL A 98 18.38 0.49 7.93
CA VAL A 98 17.55 0.58 6.73
C VAL A 98 18.25 -0.23 5.64
N TYR A 99 17.68 -1.36 5.22
CA TYR A 99 18.22 -2.15 4.10
C TYR A 99 17.76 -1.59 2.77
N VAL A 100 16.48 -1.20 2.70
CA VAL A 100 15.87 -0.63 1.50
C VAL A 100 15.04 0.57 1.91
N PHE A 101 15.25 1.68 1.19
CA PHE A 101 14.30 2.79 1.12
C PHE A 101 14.53 3.51 -0.20
N ARG A 102 13.76 3.18 -1.23
CA ARG A 102 14.00 3.73 -2.58
C ARG A 102 12.74 3.82 -3.41
N ASN A 103 12.74 4.77 -4.34
CA ASN A 103 11.71 4.87 -5.36
C ASN A 103 11.82 3.68 -6.32
N ILE A 104 10.70 2.95 -6.48
CA ILE A 104 10.53 1.82 -7.39
C ILE A 104 9.38 2.03 -8.38
N THR A 105 8.98 3.28 -8.62
CA THR A 105 7.87 3.64 -9.52
C THR A 105 8.02 3.01 -10.89
N ASP A 106 9.24 3.01 -11.43
CA ASP A 106 9.55 2.43 -12.75
C ASP A 106 9.32 0.89 -12.82
N ARG A 107 9.18 0.21 -11.69
CA ARG A 107 8.84 -1.23 -11.64
C ARG A 107 7.35 -1.49 -11.85
N TYR A 108 6.50 -0.50 -11.63
CA TYR A 108 5.05 -0.66 -11.74
C TYR A 108 4.53 -0.13 -13.06
N GLU A 109 3.89 -1.02 -13.81
CA GLU A 109 3.06 -0.58 -14.93
C GLU A 109 1.77 0.03 -14.40
N VAL A 110 1.46 1.25 -14.82
CA VAL A 110 0.20 1.95 -14.51
C VAL A 110 -0.64 2.04 -15.78
N ASN A 111 -1.60 1.12 -15.92
CA ASN A 111 -2.50 1.09 -17.05
C ASN A 111 -3.92 0.70 -16.61
N ALA A 112 -4.87 1.62 -16.82
CA ALA A 112 -6.28 1.42 -16.47
C ALA A 112 -6.97 0.38 -17.37
N HIS A 113 -6.44 0.11 -18.57
CA HIS A 113 -7.03 -0.86 -19.49
C HIS A 113 -5.99 -1.54 -20.40
N GLN A 114 -5.57 -2.74 -20.02
CA GLN A 114 -4.90 -3.66 -20.93
C GLN A 114 -5.90 -4.64 -21.54
N ARG A 115 -5.95 -4.67 -22.88
CA ARG A 115 -6.83 -5.55 -23.64
C ARG A 115 -6.56 -7.01 -23.28
N GLY A 116 -7.55 -7.68 -22.70
CA GLY A 116 -7.48 -9.08 -22.29
C GLY A 116 -6.86 -9.36 -20.91
N LYS A 117 -6.31 -8.36 -20.20
CA LYS A 117 -5.68 -8.51 -18.87
C LYS A 117 -6.31 -7.67 -17.77
N GLY A 118 -6.95 -6.55 -18.09
CA GLY A 118 -7.59 -5.67 -17.10
C GLY A 118 -6.71 -4.47 -16.71
N ALA A 119 -7.04 -3.85 -15.58
CA ALA A 119 -6.22 -2.80 -14.99
C ALA A 119 -5.03 -3.42 -14.27
N THR A 120 -3.87 -2.78 -14.32
CA THR A 120 -2.67 -3.23 -13.60
C THR A 120 -2.80 -2.97 -12.11
N TRP A 121 -2.02 -3.69 -11.30
CA TRP A 121 -1.99 -3.49 -9.84
C TRP A 121 -1.68 -2.02 -9.48
N GLY A 122 -0.70 -1.40 -10.15
CA GLY A 122 -0.36 0.01 -9.92
C GLY A 122 -1.52 0.96 -10.22
N SER A 123 -2.30 0.69 -11.28
CA SER A 123 -3.52 1.47 -11.58
C SER A 123 -4.59 1.30 -10.51
N LEU A 124 -4.78 0.08 -9.99
CA LEU A 124 -5.75 -0.18 -8.92
C LEU A 124 -5.33 0.47 -7.59
N ALA A 125 -4.02 0.49 -7.29
CA ALA A 125 -3.47 1.15 -6.11
C ALA A 125 -3.67 2.67 -6.16
N ILE A 126 -3.42 3.29 -7.31
CA ILE A 126 -3.67 4.73 -7.52
C ILE A 126 -5.16 5.06 -7.38
N ASP A 127 -6.04 4.22 -7.93
CA ASP A 127 -7.48 4.41 -7.73
C ASP A 127 -7.87 4.40 -6.25
N VAL A 128 -7.33 3.45 -5.47
CA VAL A 128 -7.58 3.35 -4.02
C VAL A 128 -7.05 4.57 -3.26
N LEU A 129 -5.84 5.02 -3.59
CA LEU A 129 -5.25 6.23 -3.01
C LEU A 129 -6.17 7.43 -3.19
N ASN A 130 -6.63 7.64 -4.43
CA ASN A 130 -7.54 8.73 -4.77
C ASN A 130 -8.88 8.62 -4.03
N GLU A 131 -9.46 7.42 -3.96
CA GLU A 131 -10.70 7.17 -3.22
C GLU A 131 -10.56 7.50 -1.74
N LEU A 132 -9.49 7.05 -1.09
CA LEU A 132 -9.26 7.31 0.33
C LEU A 132 -8.98 8.78 0.61
N ASN A 133 -8.22 9.47 -0.24
CA ASN A 133 -7.94 10.91 -0.07
C ASN A 133 -9.19 11.77 -0.31
N GLN A 134 -10.10 11.37 -1.21
CA GLN A 134 -11.38 12.06 -1.40
C GLN A 134 -12.34 11.91 -0.23
N GLN A 135 -12.33 10.75 0.45
CA GLN A 135 -13.12 10.52 1.66
C GLN A 135 -12.66 11.42 2.80
N THR A 136 -11.34 11.53 3.03
CA THR A 136 -10.77 12.41 4.05
C THR A 136 -11.19 13.87 3.85
N ASN A 137 -11.13 14.38 2.61
CA ASN A 137 -11.54 15.76 2.29
C ASN A 137 -13.06 16.01 2.41
N SER A 138 -13.88 14.96 2.54
CA SER A 138 -15.34 15.08 2.65
C SER A 138 -15.82 15.04 4.12
N GLU A 139 -14.94 14.71 5.06
CA GLU A 139 -15.22 14.63 6.50
C GLU A 139 -14.71 15.84 7.29
N GLU A 140 -14.03 16.79 6.62
CA GLU A 140 -13.61 18.12 7.13
C GLU A 140 -14.60 19.23 6.73
#